data_AF-A0A7C4CJ26-F1
#
_entry.id   AF-A0A7C4CJ26-F1
#
_cell.length_a   1.000
_cell.length_b   1.000
_cell.length_c   1.000
_cell.angle_alpha   90.00
_cell.angle_beta   90.00
_cell.angle_gamma   90.00
#
_symmetry.space_group_name_H-M   'P 1'
#
loop_
_entity.id
_entity.type
_entity.pdbx_description
1 polymer ?
#
loop_
_entity_poly.entity_id
_entity_poly.type
_entity_poly.pdbx_seq_one_letter_code
_entity_poly.pdbx_strand_id
1 'polypeptide(L)' 'LEIDPSQSWEIYDHLEHVARTVRAKYGKVLLMDPPYCKKCGYIFKDLKKPKKPSRCPRCGSEWIEPPRFIIK' A
#
# COMPACT_ATOMS: atom_id res chain seq x y z
N LEU A 1 2.89 3.01 16.73
CA LEU A 1 2.15 3.78 15.71
C LEU A 1 0.68 3.43 15.88
N GLU A 2 -0.01 4.18 16.74
CA GLU A 2 -1.44 4.03 17.01
C GLU A 2 -2.18 4.75 15.90
N ILE A 3 -2.39 4.05 14.78
CA ILE A 3 -3.20 4.57 13.69
C ILE A 3 -4.62 4.13 13.99
N ASP A 4 -5.49 5.09 14.30
CA ASP A 4 -6.91 4.83 14.43
C ASP A 4 -7.45 4.23 13.10
N PRO A 5 -8.08 3.04 13.11
CA PRO A 5 -8.51 2.36 11.89
C PRO A 5 -9.49 3.18 11.02
N SER A 6 -10.23 4.11 11.62
CA SER A 6 -11.17 4.99 10.90
C SER A 6 -10.44 6.06 10.08
N GLN A 7 -9.20 6.40 10.47
CA GLN A 7 -8.37 7.44 9.86
C GLN A 7 -7.41 6.90 8.78
N SER A 8 -7.56 5.63 8.36
CA SER A 8 -6.71 5.00 7.34
C SER A 8 -6.65 5.73 5.99
N TRP A 9 -7.60 6.63 5.70
CA TRP A 9 -7.59 7.50 4.52
C TRP A 9 -6.48 8.56 4.55
N GLU A 10 -6.16 9.11 5.73
CA GLU A 10 -5.12 10.14 5.92
C GLU A 10 -3.73 9.60 5.62
N ILE A 11 -3.51 8.29 5.82
CA ILE A 11 -2.22 7.65 5.50
C ILE A 11 -1.84 7.90 4.04
N TYR A 12 -2.79 7.94 3.10
CA TYR A 12 -2.47 8.13 1.69
C TYR A 12 -2.12 9.58 1.36
N ASP A 13 -2.85 10.52 1.94
CA ASP A 13 -2.53 11.94 1.81
C ASP A 13 -1.13 12.22 2.38
N HIS A 14 -0.82 11.61 3.52
CA HIS A 14 0.49 11.69 4.14
C HIS A 14 1.57 11.04 3.26
N LEU A 15 1.31 9.87 2.66
CA LEU A 15 2.26 9.22 1.74
C LEU A 15 2.51 10.06 0.48
N GLU A 16 1.50 10.74 -0.05
CA GLU A 16 1.66 11.66 -1.18
C GLU A 16 2.55 12.84 -0.79
N HIS A 17 2.31 13.43 0.38
CA HIS A 17 3.15 14.50 0.91
C HIS A 17 4.60 14.04 1.14
N VAL A 18 4.79 12.83 1.68
CA VAL A 18 6.11 12.20 1.84
C VAL A 18 6.77 12.01 0.49
N ALA A 19 6.08 11.49 -0.52
CA ALA A 19 6.64 11.29 -1.86
C ALA A 19 7.14 12.61 -2.48
N ARG A 20 6.35 13.68 -2.36
CA ARG A 20 6.72 15.02 -2.82
C ARG A 20 7.95 15.54 -2.09
N THR A 21 7.97 15.44 -0.77
CA THR A 21 9.06 15.91 0.09
C THR A 21 10.35 15.14 -0.17
N VAL A 22 10.26 13.81 -0.28
CA VAL A 22 11.39 12.91 -0.50
C VAL A 22 12.05 13.19 -1.85
N ARG A 23 11.24 13.42 -2.88
CA ARG A 23 11.73 13.81 -4.21
C ARG A 23 12.39 15.19 -4.21
N ALA A 24 11.74 16.17 -3.59
CA ALA A 24 12.22 17.56 -3.61
C ALA A 24 13.48 17.77 -2.76
N LYS A 25 13.56 17.16 -1.56
CA LYS A 25 14.66 17.40 -0.61
C LYS A 25 15.83 16.44 -0.77
N TYR A 26 15.57 15.19 -1.15
CA TYR A 26 16.59 14.14 -1.13
C TYR A 26 16.86 13.53 -2.51
N GLY A 27 16.12 13.93 -3.56
CA GLY A 27 16.25 13.35 -4.90
C GLY A 27 15.84 11.87 -4.97
N LYS A 28 15.11 11.39 -3.95
CA LYS A 28 14.70 9.99 -3.78
C LYS A 28 13.27 9.77 -4.22
N VAL A 29 12.87 8.50 -4.35
CA VAL A 29 11.51 8.12 -4.75
C VAL A 29 10.85 7.21 -3.72
N LEU A 30 9.57 7.46 -3.45
CA LEU A 30 8.74 6.55 -2.67
C LEU A 30 8.13 5.51 -3.62
N LEU A 31 8.46 4.24 -3.41
CA LEU A 31 7.94 3.11 -4.16
C LEU A 31 6.96 2.31 -3.29
N MET A 32 5.91 1.80 -3.91
CA MET A 32 4.95 0.89 -3.29
C MET A 32 5.12 -0.51 -3.87
N ASP A 33 5.36 -1.49 -3.00
CA ASP A 33 5.24 -2.91 -3.31
C ASP A 33 3.75 -3.30 -3.19
N PRO A 34 3.10 -3.76 -4.27
CA PRO A 34 1.68 -4.04 -4.27
C PRO A 34 1.37 -5.24 -3.35
N PRO A 35 0.19 -5.25 -2.70
CA PRO A 35 -0.22 -6.41 -1.94
C PRO A 35 -0.45 -7.58 -2.90
N TYR A 36 -0.31 -8.80 -2.39
CA TYR A 36 -0.52 -10.03 -3.15
C TYR A 36 -1.14 -11.13 -2.30
N CYS A 37 -1.84 -12.05 -2.95
CA CYS A 37 -2.39 -13.22 -2.27
C CYS A 37 -1.30 -14.27 -2.04
N LYS A 38 -1.05 -14.63 -0.78
CA LYS A 38 -0.07 -15.68 -0.42
C LYS A 38 -0.48 -17.08 -0.87
N LYS A 39 -1.78 -17.31 -1.13
CA LYS A 39 -2.29 -18.62 -1.54
C LYS A 39 -2.11 -18.88 -3.04
N CYS A 40 -2.44 -17.91 -3.90
CA CYS A 40 -2.47 -18.12 -5.36
C CYS A 40 -1.54 -17.19 -6.14
N GLY A 41 -0.82 -16.28 -5.47
CA GLY A 41 0.10 -15.35 -6.11
C GLY A 41 -0.57 -14.21 -6.88
N TYR A 42 -1.87 -13.99 -6.73
CA TYR A 42 -2.55 -12.86 -7.38
C TYR A 42 -2.00 -11.52 -6.85
N ILE A 43 -1.48 -10.67 -7.76
CA ILE A 43 -0.94 -9.35 -7.44
C ILE A 43 -2.02 -8.30 -7.66
N PHE A 44 -2.27 -7.47 -6.67
CA PHE A 44 -3.27 -6.41 -6.76
C PHE A 44 -2.62 -5.14 -7.33
N LYS A 45 -2.66 -5.00 -8.65
CA LYS A 45 -2.03 -3.88 -9.39
C LYS A 45 -2.93 -2.63 -9.45
N ASP A 46 -4.24 -2.81 -9.64
CA ASP A 46 -5.21 -1.72 -9.85
C ASP A 46 -5.92 -1.27 -8.57
N LEU A 47 -5.16 -1.11 -7.50
CA LEU A 47 -5.71 -0.63 -6.24
C LEU A 47 -5.92 0.89 -6.31
N LYS A 48 -7.17 1.32 -6.55
CA LYS A 48 -7.57 2.74 -6.41
C LYS A 48 -7.25 3.31 -5.02
N LYS A 49 -7.18 2.45 -4.00
CA LYS A 49 -6.78 2.78 -2.63
C LYS A 49 -5.76 1.74 -2.17
N PRO A 50 -4.60 2.12 -1.58
CA PRO A 50 -3.61 1.16 -1.08
C PRO A 50 -4.04 0.45 0.22
N LYS A 51 -5.30 0.01 0.28
CA LYS A 51 -5.83 -0.76 1.42
C LYS A 51 -5.59 -2.24 1.16
N LYS A 52 -5.40 -3.01 2.23
CA LYS A 52 -5.39 -4.46 2.15
C LYS A 52 -6.79 -4.93 1.72
N PRO A 53 -6.94 -5.57 0.55
CA PRO A 53 -8.20 -6.17 0.18
C PRO A 53 -8.53 -7.30 1.17
N SER A 54 -9.80 -7.44 1.53
CA SER A 54 -10.20 -8.49 2.49
C SER A 54 -10.15 -9.88 1.89
N ARG A 55 -10.41 -10.02 0.58
CA ARG A 55 -10.45 -11.32 -0.12
C ARG A 55 -9.82 -11.28 -1.50
N CYS A 56 -9.24 -12.41 -1.90
CA CYS A 56 -8.65 -12.56 -3.22
C CYS A 56 -9.75 -12.83 -4.26
N PRO A 57 -9.84 -12.04 -5.34
CA PRO A 57 -10.85 -12.24 -6.38
C PRO A 57 -10.64 -13.54 -7.17
N ARG A 58 -9.43 -14.11 -7.16
CA ARG A 58 -9.10 -15.33 -7.91
C ARG A 58 -9.39 -16.62 -7.14
N CYS A 59 -9.20 -16.63 -5.82
CA CYS A 59 -9.27 -17.88 -5.01
C CYS A 59 -10.07 -17.75 -3.71
N GLY A 60 -10.64 -16.58 -3.42
CA GLY A 60 -11.43 -16.31 -2.22
C GLY A 60 -10.63 -16.22 -0.91
N SER A 61 -9.32 -16.45 -0.93
CA SER A 61 -8.48 -16.45 0.27
C SER A 61 -8.38 -15.06 0.92
N GLU A 62 -8.35 -15.04 2.24
CA GLU A 62 -8.12 -13.85 3.08
C GLU A 62 -6.62 -13.68 3.44
N TRP A 63 -5.78 -14.66 3.07
CA TRP A 63 -4.33 -14.59 3.18
C TRP A 63 -3.73 -13.67 2.11
N ILE A 64 -3.80 -12.38 2.41
CA ILE A 64 -3.28 -11.29 1.58
C ILE A 64 -2.21 -10.54 2.36
N GLU A 65 -1.06 -10.35 1.72
CA GLU A 65 0.02 -9.53 2.28
C GLU A 65 -0.33 -8.05 2.13
N PRO A 66 -0.14 -7.20 3.16
CA PRO A 66 -0.38 -5.77 3.05
C PRO A 66 0.64 -5.09 2.11
N PRO A 67 0.31 -3.91 1.57
CA PRO A 67 1.25 -3.14 0.78
C PRO A 67 2.43 -2.68 1.63
N ARG A 68 3.61 -2.55 1.00
CA ARG A 68 4.82 -2.06 1.64
C ARG A 68 5.32 -0.82 0.90
N PHE A 69 5.89 0.12 1.63
CA PHE A 69 6.43 1.35 1.07
C PHE A 69 7.93 1.42 1.34
N ILE A 70 8.72 1.78 0.33
CA ILE A 70 10.17 1.93 0.44
C ILE A 70 10.61 3.24 -0.19
N ILE A 71 11.52 3.94 0.49
CA ILE A 71 12.19 5.13 -0.06
C ILE A 71 13.52 4.67 -0.65
N LYS A 72 13.75 4.93 -1.94
CA LYS A 72 15.03 4.68 -2.63
C LYS A 72 15.71 5.98 -2.99
#